data_AF-A0A067DZS2-F1
#
_entry.id   AF-A0A067DZS2-F1
#
_cell.length_a   1.000
_cell.length_b   1.000
_cell.length_c   1.000
_cell.angle_alpha   90.00
_cell.angle_beta   90.00
_cell.angle_gamma   90.00
#
_symmetry.space_group_name_H-M   'P 1'
#
loop_
_entity.id
_entity.type
_entity.pdbx_description
1 polymer ?
#
loop_
_entity_poly.entity_id
_entity_poly.type
_entity_poly.pdbx_seq_one_letter_code
_entity_poly.pdbx_strand_id
1 'polypeptide(L)'
;MLKECRGFKLPVSHVIHTVGPVFNFHCNPEDILRSAYKNCLSVGKANNIQYIAFPAISCGVSQYPPDEAATIAISTVKEFANDFKEVSHDKFCLMI
;
A
#
# COMPACT_ATOMS: atom_id res chain seq x y z
N MET A 1 7.61 -9.07 -3.48
CA MET A 1 7.47 -8.91 -4.94
C MET A 1 6.44 -7.82 -5.19
N LEU A 2 6.71 -6.87 -6.08
CA LEU A 2 5.80 -5.77 -6.44
C LEU A 2 5.37 -5.95 -7.89
N LYS A 3 4.07 -5.91 -8.19
CA LYS A 3 3.57 -6.05 -9.57
C LYS A 3 2.38 -5.15 -9.82
N GLU A 4 2.44 -4.35 -10.87
CA GLU A 4 1.33 -3.50 -11.32
C GLU A 4 0.55 -4.18 -12.46
N CYS A 5 -0.78 -4.11 -12.38
CA CYS A 5 -1.73 -4.65 -13.36
C CYS A 5 -2.88 -3.65 -13.61
N ARG A 6 -3.61 -3.78 -14.72
CA ARG A 6 -4.88 -3.03 -14.93
C ARG A 6 -6.00 -3.56 -14.03
N GLY A 7 -6.92 -2.69 -13.64
CA GLY A 7 -8.08 -3.06 -12.80
C GLY A 7 -9.17 -3.89 -13.50
N PHE A 8 -9.15 -4.00 -14.83
CA PHE A 8 -10.14 -4.73 -15.64
C PHE A 8 -11.59 -4.42 -15.27
N LYS A 9 -12.31 -5.35 -14.62
CA LYS A 9 -13.73 -5.21 -14.24
C LYS A 9 -13.95 -4.41 -12.95
N LEU A 10 -12.88 -4.07 -12.23
CA LEU A 10 -12.97 -3.27 -11.02
C LEU A 10 -13.10 -1.78 -11.38
N PRO A 11 -13.77 -0.97 -10.55
CA PRO A 11 -13.85 0.48 -10.72
C PRO A 11 -12.53 1.18 -10.33
N VAL A 12 -11.39 0.57 -10.65
CA VAL A 12 -10.04 1.09 -10.39
C VAL A 12 -9.23 1.05 -11.66
N SER A 13 -8.34 2.03 -11.83
CA SER A 13 -7.51 2.13 -13.03
C SER A 13 -6.40 1.08 -13.04
N HIS A 14 -5.78 0.88 -11.87
CA HIS A 14 -4.63 0.02 -11.68
C HIS A 14 -4.78 -0.79 -10.39
N VAL A 15 -4.04 -1.89 -10.31
CA VAL A 15 -3.93 -2.74 -9.13
C VAL A 15 -2.45 -2.97 -8.90
N ILE A 16 -1.97 -2.62 -7.71
CA ILE A 16 -0.58 -2.83 -7.30
C ILE A 16 -0.56 -4.00 -6.32
N HIS A 17 -0.02 -5.14 -6.76
CA HIS A 17 0.20 -6.28 -5.90
C HIS A 17 1.47 -6.08 -5.09
N THR A 18 1.37 -6.24 -3.77
CA THR A 18 2.50 -6.19 -2.86
C THR A 18 2.54 -7.44 -1.99
N VAL A 19 3.68 -7.70 -1.37
CA VAL A 19 3.78 -8.74 -0.35
C VAL A 19 4.25 -8.10 0.94
N GLY A 20 3.37 -8.06 1.93
CA GLY A 20 3.70 -7.63 3.28
C GLY A 20 4.42 -8.71 4.07
N PRO A 21 4.95 -8.37 5.26
CA PRO A 21 5.60 -9.33 6.13
C PRO A 21 4.63 -10.36 6.72
N VAL A 22 5.19 -11.49 7.18
CA VAL A 22 4.55 -12.38 8.15
C VAL A 22 5.14 -12.06 9.52
N PHE A 23 4.32 -11.57 10.44
CA PHE A 23 4.79 -10.92 11.68
C PHE A 23 5.72 -11.80 12.52
N ASN A 24 5.33 -13.05 12.76
CA ASN A 24 6.09 -13.99 13.59
C ASN A 24 7.19 -14.76 12.85
N PHE A 25 7.37 -14.53 11.54
CA PHE A 25 8.33 -15.29 10.73
C PHE A 25 9.50 -14.43 10.24
N HIS A 26 9.30 -13.12 10.09
CA HIS A 26 10.35 -12.22 9.65
C HIS A 26 11.03 -11.55 10.85
N CYS A 27 12.36 -11.44 10.81
CA CYS A 27 13.14 -10.80 11.88
C CYS A 27 12.89 -9.29 12.00
N ASN A 28 12.37 -8.65 10.93
CA ASN A 28 12.13 -7.22 10.90
C ASN A 28 10.85 -6.89 10.10
N PRO A 29 9.68 -7.22 10.65
CA PRO A 29 8.41 -7.13 9.93
C PRO A 29 8.03 -5.66 9.68
N GLU A 30 8.41 -4.75 10.58
CA GLU A 30 8.16 -3.31 10.45
C GLU A 30 8.79 -2.72 9.17
N ASP A 31 10.09 -2.97 8.94
CA ASP A 31 10.77 -2.42 7.78
C ASP A 31 10.27 -3.00 6.46
N ILE A 32 9.83 -4.27 6.47
CA ILE A 32 9.21 -4.89 5.30
C ILE A 32 7.84 -4.25 5.02
N LEU A 33 7.03 -4.02 6.06
CA LEU A 33 5.73 -3.35 5.92
C LEU A 33 5.91 -1.92 5.39
N ARG A 34 6.83 -1.16 6.00
CA ARG A 34 7.20 0.19 5.56
C ARG A 34 7.66 0.19 4.09
N SER A 35 8.52 -0.76 3.71
CA SER A 35 9.00 -0.90 2.33
C SER A 35 7.86 -1.23 1.36
N ALA A 36 6.89 -2.06 1.77
CA ALA A 36 5.72 -2.38 0.95
C ALA A 36 4.91 -1.12 0.62
N TYR A 37 4.64 -0.27 1.61
CA TYR A 37 3.97 1.02 1.41
C TYR A 37 4.79 1.96 0.52
N LYS A 38 6.09 2.16 0.82
CA LYS A 38 6.98 3.06 0.05
C LYS A 38 7.05 2.66 -1.42
N ASN A 39 7.15 1.37 -1.71
CA ASN A 39 7.22 0.85 -3.07
C ASN A 39 5.94 1.13 -3.85
N CYS A 40 4.78 1.00 -3.22
CA CYS A 40 3.50 1.22 -3.90
C CYS A 40 3.21 2.70 -4.12
N LEU A 41 3.56 3.55 -3.16
CA LEU A 41 3.53 5.00 -3.34
C LEU A 41 4.47 5.42 -4.48
N SER A 42 5.68 4.85 -4.55
CA SER A 42 6.63 5.15 -5.63
C SER A 42 6.10 4.75 -7.02
N VAL A 43 5.48 3.58 -7.13
CA VAL A 43 4.81 3.14 -8.38
C VAL A 43 3.63 4.03 -8.72
N GLY A 44 2.81 4.39 -7.74
CA GLY A 44 1.70 5.32 -7.94
C GLY A 44 2.17 6.67 -8.48
N LYS A 45 3.24 7.22 -7.91
CA LYS A 45 3.88 8.46 -8.37
C LYS A 45 4.41 8.32 -9.81
N ALA A 46 5.13 7.24 -10.10
CA ALA A 46 5.68 6.99 -11.44
C ALA A 46 4.61 6.87 -12.53
N ASN A 47 3.41 6.36 -12.17
CA ASN A 47 2.28 6.22 -13.08
C ASN A 47 1.29 7.40 -13.04
N ASN A 48 1.62 8.50 -12.37
CA ASN A 48 0.75 9.67 -12.19
C ASN A 48 -0.64 9.31 -11.60
N ILE A 49 -0.68 8.31 -10.72
CA ILE A 49 -1.89 7.91 -10.00
C ILE A 49 -2.14 8.93 -8.89
N GLN A 50 -3.32 9.54 -8.89
CA GLN A 50 -3.67 10.57 -7.92
C GLN A 50 -4.25 10.02 -6.62
N TYR A 51 -4.86 8.83 -6.67
CA TYR A 51 -5.53 8.20 -5.52
C TYR A 51 -5.14 6.73 -5.37
N ILE A 52 -4.76 6.35 -4.15
CA ILE A 52 -4.37 4.97 -3.81
C ILE A 52 -5.15 4.55 -2.58
N ALA A 53 -5.80 3.39 -2.65
CA ALA A 53 -6.51 2.78 -1.54
C ALA A 53 -5.69 1.60 -1.01
N PHE A 54 -5.35 1.65 0.27
CA PHE A 54 -4.61 0.61 0.97
C PHE A 54 -5.56 -0.25 1.80
N PRO A 55 -5.51 -1.59 1.71
CA PRO A 55 -6.14 -2.47 2.70
C PRO A 55 -5.29 -2.50 3.99
N ALA A 56 -5.77 -3.19 5.01
CA ALA A 56 -4.97 -3.49 6.21
C ALA A 56 -3.90 -4.57 5.89
N ILE A 57 -2.80 -4.15 5.25
CA ILE A 57 -1.72 -5.03 4.79
C ILE A 57 -1.16 -5.82 5.98
N SER A 58 -1.00 -7.14 5.78
CA SER A 58 -0.50 -8.10 6.77
C SER A 58 -1.31 -8.25 8.07
N CYS A 59 -2.46 -7.57 8.22
CA CYS A 59 -3.31 -7.65 9.41
C CYS A 59 -4.30 -8.84 9.40
N GLY A 60 -4.23 -9.70 8.37
CA GLY A 60 -5.04 -10.92 8.25
C GLY A 60 -4.27 -12.16 8.69
N VAL A 61 -4.11 -13.12 7.77
CA VAL A 61 -3.39 -14.40 8.00
C VAL A 61 -1.96 -14.18 8.51
N SER A 62 -1.31 -13.08 8.10
CA SER A 62 0.05 -12.72 8.49
C SER A 62 0.17 -12.17 9.92
N GLN A 63 -0.96 -12.00 10.64
CA GLN A 63 -1.06 -11.69 12.08
C GLN A 63 -0.27 -10.46 12.54
N TYR A 64 -0.08 -9.45 11.69
CA TYR A 64 0.50 -8.18 12.11
C TYR A 64 -0.49 -7.44 13.03
N PRO A 65 -0.06 -6.95 14.21
CA PRO A 65 -0.91 -6.16 15.09
C PRO A 65 -1.51 -4.94 14.37
N PRO A 66 -2.86 -4.79 14.32
CA PRO A 66 -3.51 -3.72 13.56
C PRO A 66 -3.07 -2.31 13.96
N ASP A 67 -2.88 -2.05 15.26
CA ASP A 67 -2.51 -0.72 15.75
C ASP A 67 -1.08 -0.31 15.32
N GLU A 68 -0.15 -1.25 15.38
CA GLU A 68 1.22 -1.05 14.90
C GLU A 68 1.26 -0.88 13.38
N ALA A 69 0.55 -1.74 12.66
CA ALA A 69 0.46 -1.67 11.21
C ALA A 69 -0.16 -0.35 10.72
N ALA A 70 -1.22 0.13 11.39
CA ALA A 70 -1.85 1.42 11.11
C ALA A 70 -0.88 2.58 11.35
N THR A 71 -0.11 2.53 12.43
CA THR A 71 0.91 3.54 12.74
C THR A 71 1.99 3.60 11.65
N ILE A 72 2.48 2.45 11.19
CA ILE A 72 3.46 2.35 10.09
C ILE A 72 2.86 2.84 8.77
N ALA A 73 1.61 2.47 8.48
CA ALA A 73 0.92 2.90 7.26
C ALA A 73 0.76 4.43 7.21
N ILE A 74 0.21 5.02 8.27
CA ILE A 74 -0.04 6.46 8.34
C ILE A 74 1.26 7.25 8.33
N SER A 75 2.28 6.83 9.10
CA SER A 75 3.59 7.51 9.09
C SER A 75 4.23 7.47 7.70
N THR A 76 4.23 6.30 7.05
CA THR A 76 4.82 6.14 5.71
C THR A 76 4.06 6.96 4.67
N VAL A 77 2.72 6.98 4.69
CA VAL A 77 1.93 7.80 3.75
C VAL A 77 2.15 9.28 3.98
N LYS A 78 2.29 9.72 5.25
CA LYS A 78 2.59 11.12 5.57
C LYS A 78 3.93 11.60 5.00
N GLU A 79 4.94 10.74 4.92
CA GLU A 79 6.21 11.06 4.24
C GLU A 79 6.01 11.42 2.75
N PHE A 80 4.94 10.91 2.12
CA PHE A 80 4.60 11.12 0.72
C PHE A 80 3.40 12.07 0.52
N ALA A 81 2.89 12.69 1.58
CA ALA A 81 1.63 13.45 1.53
C ALA A 81 1.64 14.63 0.55
N ASN A 82 2.81 15.21 0.26
CA ASN A 82 2.93 16.30 -0.72
C ASN A 82 2.82 15.82 -2.18
N ASP A 83 2.94 14.52 -2.42
CA ASP A 83 2.93 13.93 -3.77
C ASP A 83 1.53 13.46 -4.23
N PHE A 84 0.56 13.37 -3.32
CA PHE A 84 -0.78 12.84 -3.60
C PHE A 84 -1.88 13.81 -3.16
N LYS A 85 -3.00 13.85 -3.89
CA LYS A 85 -4.15 14.69 -3.56
C LYS A 85 -5.13 13.93 -2.65
N GLU A 86 -5.81 14.67 -1.77
CA GLU A 86 -6.89 14.15 -0.95
C GLU A 86 -8.06 13.63 -1.82
N VAL A 87 -8.66 12.53 -1.38
CA VAL A 87 -9.54 11.62 -2.15
C VAL A 87 -10.58 12.31 -3.04
N SER A 88 -10.55 12.04 -4.36
CA SER A 88 -11.65 12.24 -5.31
C SER A 88 -11.82 11.01 -6.22
N HIS A 89 -13.05 10.79 -6.71
CA HIS A 89 -13.57 9.48 -7.13
C HIS A 89 -13.02 8.86 -8.43
N ASP A 90 -12.05 9.48 -9.12
CA ASP A 90 -11.96 9.23 -10.57
C ASP A 90 -10.85 8.27 -11.02
N LYS A 91 -9.83 7.97 -10.19
CA LYS A 91 -8.77 6.98 -10.53
C LYS A 91 -8.12 6.39 -9.28
N PHE A 92 -8.58 5.22 -8.85
CA PHE A 92 -7.99 4.52 -7.72
C PHE A 92 -7.00 3.45 -8.15
N CYS A 93 -6.07 3.14 -7.25
CA CYS A 93 -5.29 1.92 -7.26
C CYS A 93 -5.60 1.09 -6.02
N LEU A 94 -5.93 -0.19 -6.20
CA LEU A 94 -6.12 -1.13 -5.09
C LEU A 94 -4.83 -1.92 -4.87
N MET A 95 -4.43 -2.03 -3.61
CA MET A 95 -3.33 -2.89 -3.20
C MET A 95 -3.86 -4.24 -2.76
N ILE A 96 -3.25 -5.34 -3.24
CA ILE A 96 -3.55 -6.72 -2.80
C ILE A 96 -2.29 -7.48 -2.46
#